data_AF-A0A8T1RUT8-F1
#
_entry.id   AF-A0A8T1RUT8-F1
#
_cell.length_a   1.000
_cell.length_b   1.000
_cell.length_c   1.000
_cell.angle_alpha   90.00
_cell.angle_beta   90.00
_cell.angle_gamma   90.00
#
_symmetry.space_group_name_H-M   'P 1'
#
loop_
_entity.id
_entity.type
_entity.pdbx_description
1 polymer ?
#
loop_
_entity_poly.entity_id
_entity_poly.type
_entity_poly.pdbx_seq_one_letter_code
_entity_poly.pdbx_strand_id
1 'polypeptide(L)'
;PEAGTGQRDGSLGDLFIPSGAPGTGRCRRAGHGWTDLGSDPLWPLLSSLSRPRHPQDNFGYDLPAVEAAMKKHEAIEADVSSYEERIQGVAELALALEAEGYYDVRRISAQKGSILRQWGLLTELVGARRARLEQSLALQTIFQEMVYMIDWMEEMQAPLLSREVGKHLLEVEDLLQKHTLLEADVAAQSERVQALNQAALKFCELEGRCGPGPGPNDSRCPDLTPEPSAAPGAG
;
A
#
# COMPACT_ATOMS: atom_id res chain seq x y z
N PRO A 1 -2.32 -58.46 -46.56
CA PRO A 1 -3.28 -57.62 -47.33
C PRO A 1 -3.01 -56.14 -47.03
N GLU A 2 -2.11 -55.47 -47.76
CA GLU A 2 -2.37 -54.85 -49.09
C GLU A 2 -3.64 -53.99 -49.06
N ALA A 3 -3.70 -52.73 -49.48
CA ALA A 3 -2.85 -51.87 -50.32
C ALA A 3 -3.16 -50.38 -49.92
N GLY A 4 -2.30 -49.38 -50.15
CA GLY A 4 -2.13 -48.65 -51.43
C GLY A 4 -3.24 -47.58 -51.62
N THR A 5 -3.04 -46.35 -52.10
CA THR A 5 -1.97 -45.70 -52.88
C THR A 5 -2.32 -44.21 -53.11
N GLY A 6 -1.30 -43.41 -53.48
CA GLY A 6 -1.38 -42.26 -54.41
C GLY A 6 -1.74 -40.89 -53.81
N GLN A 7 -0.94 -39.81 -53.78
CA GLN A 7 0.09 -39.20 -54.66
C GLN A 7 -0.44 -38.15 -55.65
N ARG A 8 0.34 -37.05 -55.77
CA ARG A 8 0.42 -36.01 -56.84
C ARG A 8 -0.62 -34.87 -56.75
N ASP A 9 -0.37 -33.60 -57.06
CA ASP A 9 0.72 -32.79 -57.65
C ASP A 9 0.51 -31.35 -57.08
N GLY A 10 1.46 -30.42 -57.00
CA GLY A 10 2.21 -29.85 -58.11
C GLY A 10 2.77 -28.47 -57.71
N SER A 11 3.94 -28.19 -58.25
CA SER A 11 4.80 -27.02 -58.06
C SER A 11 4.33 -25.78 -58.86
N LEU A 12 4.93 -24.62 -58.52
CA LEU A 12 5.28 -23.45 -59.36
C LEU A 12 4.61 -22.12 -59.01
N GLY A 13 5.44 -21.09 -58.81
CA GLY A 13 5.01 -19.70 -58.91
C GLY A 13 5.91 -18.67 -58.22
N ASP A 14 7.10 -18.46 -58.77
CA ASP A 14 7.99 -17.32 -58.50
C ASP A 14 7.30 -15.95 -58.56
N LEU A 15 7.58 -15.05 -57.61
CA LEU A 15 7.48 -13.59 -57.77
C LEU A 15 8.53 -12.91 -56.87
N PHE A 16 9.73 -12.61 -57.39
CA PHE A 16 10.14 -11.35 -58.03
C PHE A 16 10.66 -10.28 -57.04
N ILE A 17 11.99 -10.19 -56.96
CA ILE A 17 12.76 -9.06 -56.41
C ILE A 17 12.99 -8.05 -57.55
N PRO A 18 12.91 -6.72 -57.30
CA PRO A 18 13.60 -5.76 -58.13
C PRO A 18 14.75 -5.07 -57.37
N SER A 19 15.90 -5.02 -58.05
CA SER A 19 17.06 -4.17 -57.77
C SER A 19 17.06 -3.00 -58.78
N GLY A 20 17.44 -1.79 -58.34
CA GLY A 20 17.62 -0.63 -59.22
C GLY A 20 18.01 0.66 -58.46
N ALA A 21 19.29 1.01 -58.54
CA ALA A 21 19.94 2.25 -58.05
C ALA A 21 19.76 3.44 -59.04
N PRO A 22 20.58 4.52 -59.05
CA PRO A 22 21.00 5.49 -58.03
C PRO A 22 20.64 6.96 -58.43
N GLY A 23 20.80 7.95 -57.52
CA GLY A 23 21.27 9.29 -57.92
C GLY A 23 20.59 10.54 -57.34
N THR A 24 21.45 11.54 -57.10
CA THR A 24 21.23 12.98 -56.91
C THR A 24 20.99 13.49 -55.49
N GLY A 25 21.93 14.33 -55.04
CA GLY A 25 22.00 14.85 -53.67
C GLY A 25 21.23 16.13 -53.43
N ARG A 26 21.08 16.47 -52.14
CA ARG A 26 21.12 17.84 -51.64
C ARG A 26 21.38 17.83 -50.12
N CYS A 27 22.11 18.84 -49.67
CA CYS A 27 22.67 18.99 -48.33
C CYS A 27 21.65 19.37 -47.23
N ARG A 28 22.05 19.02 -45.99
CA ARG A 28 21.88 19.70 -44.68
C ARG A 28 20.50 19.80 -43.99
N ARG A 29 20.51 19.22 -42.78
CA ARG A 29 20.06 19.75 -41.47
C ARG A 29 18.57 20.10 -41.32
N ALA A 30 17.85 19.23 -40.61
CA ALA A 30 16.80 19.60 -39.67
C ALA A 30 16.58 18.44 -38.69
N GLY A 31 16.27 18.77 -37.43
CA GLY A 31 16.22 17.84 -36.32
C GLY A 31 15.18 16.73 -36.47
N HIS A 32 15.61 15.53 -36.10
CA HIS A 32 14.75 14.48 -35.58
C HIS A 32 15.05 14.48 -34.07
N GLY A 33 14.12 14.84 -33.19
CA GLY A 33 12.83 14.18 -33.04
C GLY A 33 13.00 13.09 -32.00
N TRP A 34 13.20 13.48 -30.73
CA TRP A 34 13.09 12.54 -29.60
C TRP A 34 11.62 12.28 -29.33
N THR A 35 10.99 11.56 -30.26
CA THR A 35 9.65 10.98 -30.12
C THR A 35 9.73 9.58 -30.71
N ASP A 36 10.54 8.71 -30.12
CA ASP A 36 10.51 7.25 -30.35
C ASP A 36 11.38 6.52 -29.30
N LEU A 37 11.11 6.79 -28.03
CA LEU A 37 11.32 5.80 -26.97
C LEU A 37 9.94 5.42 -26.43
N GLY A 38 9.18 4.74 -27.29
CA GLY A 38 8.11 3.87 -26.84
C GLY A 38 8.72 2.79 -25.94
N SER A 39 8.12 2.64 -24.75
CA SER A 39 8.43 1.66 -23.70
C SER A 39 9.34 2.14 -22.56
N ASP A 40 9.05 3.30 -21.96
CA ASP A 40 9.33 3.48 -20.54
C ASP A 40 8.29 2.69 -19.72
N PRO A 41 8.63 1.53 -19.10
CA PRO A 41 7.66 0.72 -18.36
C PRO A 41 7.19 1.36 -17.07
N LEU A 42 7.76 2.52 -16.69
CA LEU A 42 7.48 3.23 -15.45
C LEU A 42 6.62 4.48 -15.62
N TRP A 43 6.63 5.10 -16.80
CA TRP A 43 5.90 6.36 -17.01
C TRP A 43 4.38 6.22 -16.83
N PRO A 44 3.73 5.11 -17.26
CA PRO A 44 2.31 4.87 -16.99
C PRO A 44 2.00 4.60 -15.50
N LEU A 45 2.96 4.05 -14.74
CA LEU A 45 2.80 3.75 -13.31
C LEU A 45 3.02 4.99 -12.44
N LEU A 46 4.04 5.80 -12.76
CA LEU A 46 4.30 7.08 -12.10
C LEU A 46 3.12 8.05 -12.26
N SER A 47 2.48 8.04 -13.43
CA SER A 47 1.29 8.84 -13.72
C SER A 47 -0.01 8.29 -13.10
N SER A 48 -0.11 6.98 -12.86
CA SER A 48 -1.25 6.39 -12.14
C SER A 48 -1.16 6.63 -10.63
N LEU A 49 0.06 6.62 -10.06
CA LEU A 49 0.35 6.89 -8.65
C LEU A 49 0.31 8.40 -8.29
N SER A 50 0.50 9.28 -9.28
CA SER A 50 0.42 10.74 -9.15
C SER A 50 -1.03 11.31 -9.19
N ARG A 51 -2.06 10.47 -9.35
CA ARG A 51 -3.44 10.95 -9.49
C ARG A 51 -3.99 11.38 -8.10
N PRO A 52 -4.60 12.57 -7.96
CA PRO A 52 -5.14 13.05 -6.69
C PRO A 52 -6.13 12.06 -6.06
N ARG A 53 -5.87 11.82 -4.77
CA ARG A 53 -6.48 10.86 -3.84
C ARG A 53 -8.01 10.94 -3.82
N HIS A 54 -8.69 9.80 -4.03
CA HIS A 54 -10.12 9.69 -3.74
C HIS A 54 -10.33 9.77 -2.21
N PRO A 55 -11.15 10.68 -1.66
CA PRO A 55 -11.25 10.93 -0.21
C PRO A 55 -12.04 9.86 0.58
N GLN A 56 -12.08 8.62 0.12
CA GLN A 56 -12.81 7.54 0.79
C GLN A 56 -12.00 6.27 0.67
N ASP A 57 -10.98 6.16 1.51
CA ASP A 57 -10.47 4.85 1.91
C ASP A 57 -11.52 4.19 2.82
N ASN A 58 -12.68 3.85 2.24
CA ASN A 58 -13.68 3.03 2.91
C ASN A 58 -13.14 1.59 2.90
N PHE A 59 -12.29 1.24 3.86
CA PHE A 59 -11.67 -0.09 3.98
C PHE A 59 -12.68 -1.22 4.27
N GLY A 60 -13.98 -0.90 4.25
CA GLY A 60 -15.07 -1.80 4.63
C GLY A 60 -15.32 -1.78 6.13
N TYR A 61 -16.50 -2.25 6.51
CA TYR A 61 -16.88 -2.44 7.91
C TYR A 61 -16.59 -3.87 8.40
N ASP A 62 -16.03 -4.71 7.53
CA ASP A 62 -15.87 -6.14 7.74
C ASP A 62 -14.38 -6.49 7.82
N LEU A 63 -13.97 -7.27 8.82
CA LEU A 63 -12.58 -7.77 8.95
C LEU A 63 -12.02 -8.39 7.66
N PRO A 64 -12.72 -9.31 6.95
CA PRO A 64 -12.19 -9.88 5.72
C PRO A 64 -11.99 -8.85 4.60
N ALA A 65 -12.77 -7.77 4.59
CA ALA A 65 -12.60 -6.69 3.62
C ALA A 65 -11.31 -5.89 3.92
N VAL A 66 -11.04 -5.61 5.20
CA VAL A 66 -9.81 -4.92 5.64
C VAL A 66 -8.59 -5.80 5.41
N GLU A 67 -8.65 -7.10 5.71
CA GLU A 67 -7.57 -8.06 5.44
C GLU A 67 -7.26 -8.16 3.94
N ALA A 68 -8.30 -8.23 3.10
CA ALA A 68 -8.13 -8.22 1.65
C ALA A 68 -7.51 -6.90 1.15
N ALA A 69 -7.87 -5.77 1.75
CA ALA A 69 -7.27 -4.47 1.45
C ALA A 69 -5.80 -4.41 1.88
N MET A 70 -5.46 -4.99 3.04
CA MET A 70 -4.09 -5.09 3.53
C MET A 70 -3.22 -5.95 2.61
N LYS A 71 -3.71 -7.14 2.22
CA LYS A 71 -3.00 -8.02 1.29
C LYS A 71 -2.75 -7.36 -0.07
N LYS A 72 -3.71 -6.59 -0.57
CA LYS A 72 -3.52 -5.79 -1.80
C LYS A 72 -2.45 -4.71 -1.60
N HIS A 73 -2.38 -4.11 -0.43
CA HIS A 73 -1.36 -3.11 -0.12
C HIS A 73 0.04 -3.72 -0.02
N GLU A 74 0.18 -4.91 0.57
CA GLU A 74 1.46 -5.66 0.59
C GLU A 74 1.98 -5.95 -0.83
N ALA A 75 1.09 -6.27 -1.77
CA ALA A 75 1.48 -6.42 -3.17
C ALA A 75 2.00 -5.10 -3.77
N ILE A 76 1.35 -3.97 -3.45
CA ILE A 76 1.81 -2.64 -3.88
C ILE A 76 3.17 -2.31 -3.25
N GLU A 77 3.39 -2.64 -1.98
CA GLU A 77 4.67 -2.43 -1.30
C GLU A 77 5.79 -3.26 -1.95
N ALA A 78 5.52 -4.53 -2.30
CA ALA A 78 6.46 -5.36 -3.02
C ALA A 78 6.81 -4.76 -4.40
N ASP A 79 5.79 -4.33 -5.16
CA ASP A 79 5.99 -3.66 -6.45
C ASP A 79 6.82 -2.39 -6.30
N VAL A 80 6.52 -1.55 -5.29
CA VAL A 80 7.31 -0.34 -4.99
C VAL A 80 8.74 -0.73 -4.63
N SER A 81 8.97 -1.68 -3.73
CA SER A 81 10.34 -2.11 -3.36
C SER A 81 11.16 -2.59 -4.58
N SER A 82 10.53 -3.20 -5.58
CA SER A 82 11.20 -3.65 -6.80
C SER A 82 11.74 -2.51 -7.68
N TYR A 83 11.15 -1.31 -7.56
CA TYR A 83 11.58 -0.13 -8.31
C TYR A 83 12.69 0.66 -7.63
N GLU A 84 13.00 0.35 -6.37
CA GLU A 84 14.00 1.06 -5.60
C GLU A 84 15.39 0.99 -6.26
N GLU A 85 15.84 -0.22 -6.63
CA GLU A 85 17.13 -0.44 -7.29
C GLU A 85 17.25 0.34 -8.61
N ARG A 86 16.16 0.39 -9.38
CA ARG A 86 16.14 1.11 -10.65
C ARG A 86 16.29 2.62 -10.46
N ILE A 87 15.66 3.17 -9.43
CA ILE A 87 15.73 4.60 -9.10
C ILE A 87 17.12 4.95 -8.56
N GLN A 88 17.71 4.07 -7.74
CA GLN A 88 19.10 4.20 -7.31
C GLN A 88 20.05 4.18 -8.51
N GLY A 89 19.89 3.24 -9.45
CA GLY A 89 20.70 3.19 -10.67
C GLY A 89 20.58 4.46 -11.53
N VAL A 90 19.39 5.04 -11.68
CA VAL A 90 19.21 6.32 -12.38
C VAL A 90 19.91 7.47 -11.64
N ALA A 91 19.88 7.47 -10.30
CA ALA A 91 20.56 8.48 -9.50
C ALA A 91 22.09 8.36 -9.60
N GLU A 92 22.63 7.14 -9.61
CA GLU A 92 24.06 6.85 -9.79
C GLU A 92 24.55 7.27 -11.19
N LEU A 93 23.80 6.92 -12.24
CA LEU A 93 24.12 7.35 -13.61
C LEU A 93 24.12 8.88 -13.73
N ALA A 94 23.14 9.55 -13.12
CA ALA A 94 23.10 11.00 -13.10
C ALA A 94 24.32 11.59 -12.37
N LEU A 95 24.76 10.99 -11.26
CA LEU A 95 25.98 11.39 -10.54
C LEU A 95 27.26 11.19 -11.38
N ALA A 96 27.38 10.08 -12.11
CA ALA A 96 28.52 9.83 -12.99
C ALA A 96 28.60 10.87 -14.13
N LEU A 97 27.46 11.19 -14.75
CA LEU A 97 27.38 12.23 -15.80
C LEU A 97 27.68 13.64 -15.26
N GLU A 98 27.32 13.92 -14.01
CA GLU A 98 27.68 15.16 -13.31
C GLU A 98 29.21 15.24 -13.10
N ALA A 99 29.85 14.13 -12.73
CA ALA A 99 31.29 14.04 -12.49
C ALA A 99 32.13 14.16 -13.78
N GLU A 100 31.65 13.62 -14.90
CA GLU A 100 32.31 13.71 -16.22
C GLU A 100 32.20 15.11 -16.87
N GLY A 101 31.42 16.02 -16.29
CA GLY A 101 31.31 17.40 -16.77
C GLY A 101 30.51 17.52 -18.07
N TYR A 102 29.40 16.77 -18.18
CA TYR A 102 28.53 16.80 -19.35
C TYR A 102 27.97 18.21 -19.63
N TYR A 103 27.76 18.57 -20.91
CA TYR A 103 27.37 19.92 -21.34
C TYR A 103 26.11 20.48 -20.64
N ASP A 104 25.23 19.61 -20.12
CA ASP A 104 23.93 19.97 -19.53
C ASP A 104 23.73 19.41 -18.11
N VAL A 105 24.78 19.46 -17.29
CA VAL A 105 24.79 19.04 -15.87
C VAL A 105 23.62 19.64 -15.07
N ARG A 106 23.26 20.91 -15.31
CA ARG A 106 22.15 21.58 -14.59
C ARG A 106 20.81 20.89 -14.82
N ARG A 107 20.52 20.49 -16.06
CA ARG A 107 19.26 19.81 -16.41
C ARG A 107 19.23 18.40 -15.84
N ILE A 108 20.35 17.67 -15.91
CA ILE A 108 20.49 16.32 -15.35
C ILE A 108 20.25 16.33 -13.85
N SER A 109 20.87 17.28 -13.13
CA SER A 109 20.72 17.41 -11.68
C SER A 109 19.30 17.78 -11.26
N ALA A 110 18.65 18.69 -11.99
CA ALA A 110 17.25 19.06 -11.76
C ALA A 110 16.31 17.86 -11.95
N GLN A 111 16.53 17.03 -12.98
CA GLN A 111 15.72 15.85 -13.25
C GLN A 111 15.95 14.74 -12.21
N LYS A 112 17.21 14.48 -11.82
CA LYS A 112 17.56 13.59 -10.71
C LYS A 112 16.84 14.01 -9.42
N GLY A 113 16.94 15.29 -9.06
CA GLY A 113 16.26 15.84 -7.88
C GLY A 113 14.74 15.78 -7.95
N SER A 114 14.14 15.89 -9.14
CA SER A 114 12.70 15.69 -9.32
C SER A 114 12.29 14.24 -9.06
N ILE A 115 13.01 13.28 -9.64
CA ILE A 115 12.73 11.85 -9.51
C ILE A 115 12.85 11.41 -8.05
N LEU A 116 13.94 11.79 -7.36
CA LEU A 116 14.15 11.43 -5.96
C LEU A 116 13.08 12.03 -5.03
N ARG A 117 12.64 13.27 -5.29
CA ARG A 117 11.53 13.87 -4.52
C ARG A 117 10.22 13.14 -4.73
N GLN A 118 9.88 12.80 -5.98
CA GLN A 118 8.67 12.04 -6.29
C GLN A 118 8.71 10.64 -5.67
N TRP A 119 9.89 10.00 -5.67
CA TRP A 119 10.11 8.73 -5.01
C TRP A 119 9.89 8.81 -3.50
N GLY A 120 10.52 9.78 -2.83
CA GLY A 120 10.34 9.99 -1.39
C GLY A 120 8.87 10.21 -1.01
N LEU A 121 8.16 11.06 -1.76
CA LEU A 121 6.72 11.27 -1.56
C LEU A 121 5.92 9.97 -1.73
N LEU A 122 6.23 9.15 -2.75
CA LEU A 122 5.55 7.88 -2.97
C LEU A 122 5.77 6.93 -1.77
N THR A 123 7.00 6.78 -1.30
CA THR A 123 7.33 5.93 -0.15
C THR A 123 6.60 6.40 1.12
N GLU A 124 6.57 7.71 1.36
CA GLU A 124 5.81 8.30 2.47
C GLU A 124 4.30 8.00 2.37
N LEU A 125 3.72 8.14 1.19
CA LEU A 125 2.30 7.86 0.96
C LEU A 125 1.96 6.38 1.15
N VAL A 126 2.83 5.48 0.69
CA VAL A 126 2.70 4.03 0.88
C VAL A 126 2.75 3.70 2.37
N GLY A 127 3.74 4.19 3.10
CA GLY A 127 3.85 3.98 4.55
C GLY A 127 2.68 4.58 5.33
N ALA A 128 2.21 5.78 4.96
CA ALA A 128 1.05 6.40 5.60
C ALA A 128 -0.24 5.59 5.35
N ARG A 129 -0.39 4.97 4.18
CA ARG A 129 -1.52 4.07 3.90
C ARG A 129 -1.42 2.78 4.71
N ARG A 130 -0.23 2.21 4.83
CA ARG A 130 0.04 1.02 5.67
C ARG A 130 -0.42 1.25 7.11
N ALA A 131 0.03 2.35 7.73
CA ALA A 131 -0.32 2.68 9.10
C ALA A 131 -1.85 2.81 9.31
N ARG A 132 -2.57 3.40 8.35
CA ARG A 132 -4.04 3.52 8.40
C ARG A 132 -4.73 2.16 8.27
N LEU A 133 -4.23 1.29 7.40
CA LEU A 133 -4.76 -0.07 7.24
C LEU A 133 -4.53 -0.92 8.50
N GLU A 134 -3.36 -0.81 9.12
CA GLU A 134 -3.05 -1.49 10.38
C GLU A 134 -3.94 -1.01 11.52
N GLN A 135 -4.19 0.30 11.62
CA GLN A 135 -5.17 0.86 12.58
C GLN A 135 -6.58 0.34 12.32
N SER A 136 -7.03 0.36 11.07
CA SER A 136 -8.35 -0.15 10.70
C SER A 136 -8.49 -1.65 10.99
N LEU A 137 -7.44 -2.44 10.77
CA LEU A 137 -7.43 -3.87 11.06
C LEU A 137 -7.55 -4.11 12.56
N ALA A 138 -6.70 -3.45 13.36
CA ALA A 138 -6.73 -3.55 14.81
C ALA A 138 -8.11 -3.19 15.39
N LEU A 139 -8.71 -2.10 14.88
CA LEU A 139 -10.03 -1.67 15.29
C LEU A 139 -11.10 -2.75 15.00
N GLN A 140 -11.08 -3.33 13.79
CA GLN A 140 -12.06 -4.36 13.43
C GLN A 140 -11.89 -5.64 14.23
N THR A 141 -10.65 -6.04 14.55
CA THR A 141 -10.41 -7.18 15.44
C THR A 141 -11.00 -6.93 16.83
N ILE A 142 -10.80 -5.73 17.39
CA ILE A 142 -11.39 -5.35 18.69
C ILE A 142 -12.92 -5.39 18.63
N PHE A 143 -13.53 -4.89 17.56
CA PHE A 143 -14.99 -4.93 17.39
C PHE A 143 -15.53 -6.35 17.34
N GLN A 144 -14.90 -7.25 16.58
CA GLN A 144 -15.35 -8.64 16.50
C GLN A 144 -15.22 -9.35 17.84
N GLU A 145 -14.11 -9.16 18.55
CA GLU A 145 -13.92 -9.72 19.88
C GLU A 145 -14.95 -9.15 20.87
N MET A 146 -15.30 -7.87 20.77
CA MET A 146 -16.35 -7.27 21.59
C MET A 146 -17.74 -7.86 21.29
N VAL A 147 -18.10 -8.03 20.02
CA VAL A 147 -19.38 -8.65 19.63
C VAL A 147 -19.45 -10.08 20.14
N TYR A 148 -18.40 -10.87 19.93
CA TYR A 148 -18.30 -12.23 20.46
C TYR A 148 -18.47 -12.27 21.99
N MET A 149 -17.84 -11.34 22.70
CA MET A 149 -17.95 -11.24 24.16
C MET A 149 -19.37 -10.89 24.61
N ILE A 150 -20.06 -10.00 23.88
CA ILE A 150 -21.46 -9.64 24.15
C ILE A 150 -22.36 -10.86 23.95
N ASP A 151 -22.25 -11.54 22.82
CA ASP A 151 -23.04 -12.75 22.52
C ASP A 151 -22.80 -13.83 23.59
N TRP A 152 -21.55 -14.04 24.00
CA TRP A 152 -21.21 -14.98 25.07
C TRP A 152 -21.83 -14.56 26.43
N MET A 153 -21.79 -13.27 26.78
CA MET A 153 -22.42 -12.79 28.01
C MET A 153 -23.94 -13.00 27.97
N GLU A 154 -24.58 -12.81 26.83
CA GLU A 154 -26.01 -13.08 26.65
C GLU A 154 -26.32 -14.58 26.79
N GLU A 155 -25.50 -15.45 26.22
CA GLU A 155 -25.63 -16.91 26.37
C GLU A 155 -25.51 -17.34 27.85
N MET A 156 -24.55 -16.76 28.59
CA MET A 156 -24.33 -17.07 30.00
C MET A 156 -25.43 -16.55 30.94
N GLN A 157 -26.23 -15.55 30.53
CA GLN A 157 -27.32 -15.04 31.37
C GLN A 157 -28.40 -16.09 31.61
N ALA A 158 -28.75 -16.90 30.60
CA ALA A 158 -29.81 -17.89 30.70
C ALA A 158 -29.59 -18.93 31.82
N PRO A 159 -28.43 -19.62 31.92
CA PRO A 159 -28.19 -20.57 32.99
C PRO A 159 -28.01 -19.90 34.37
N LEU A 160 -27.42 -18.70 34.44
CA LEU A 160 -27.24 -17.98 35.71
C LEU A 160 -28.54 -17.46 36.31
N LEU A 161 -29.54 -17.16 35.47
CA LEU A 161 -30.87 -16.73 35.91
C LEU A 161 -31.80 -17.89 36.25
N SER A 162 -31.37 -19.14 36.02
CA SER A 162 -32.16 -20.31 36.38
C SER A 162 -32.41 -20.33 37.89
N ARG A 163 -33.69 -20.50 38.28
CA ARG A 163 -34.11 -20.64 39.69
C ARG A 163 -34.42 -22.09 40.04
N GLU A 164 -33.84 -23.02 39.28
CA GLU A 164 -34.08 -24.45 39.44
C GLU A 164 -33.48 -24.92 40.76
N VAL A 165 -34.32 -25.57 41.57
CA VAL A 165 -33.89 -26.21 42.81
C VAL A 165 -34.27 -27.67 42.68
N GLY A 166 -33.27 -28.55 42.70
CA GLY A 166 -33.47 -29.98 42.55
C GLY A 166 -34.39 -30.54 43.62
N LYS A 167 -35.30 -31.45 43.22
CA LYS A 167 -36.27 -32.08 44.11
C LYS A 167 -35.66 -33.25 44.89
N HIS A 168 -34.57 -33.79 44.38
CA HIS A 168 -33.86 -34.94 44.93
C HIS A 168 -32.36 -34.66 45.03
N LEU A 169 -31.67 -35.34 45.96
CA LEU A 169 -30.23 -35.15 46.20
C LEU A 169 -29.40 -35.23 44.91
N LEU A 170 -29.66 -36.25 44.07
CA LEU A 170 -28.94 -36.44 42.80
C LEU A 170 -29.11 -35.26 41.83
N GLU A 171 -30.31 -34.66 41.78
CA GLU A 171 -30.61 -33.51 40.93
C GLU A 171 -29.92 -32.24 41.45
N VAL A 172 -29.83 -32.08 42.77
CA VAL A 172 -29.08 -31.00 43.41
C VAL A 172 -27.56 -31.15 43.17
N GLU A 173 -27.04 -32.38 43.23
CA GLU A 173 -25.63 -32.67 42.93
C GLU A 173 -25.28 -32.35 41.46
N ASP A 174 -26.15 -32.71 40.51
CA ASP A 174 -25.99 -32.37 39.09
C ASP A 174 -26.05 -30.85 38.84
N LEU A 175 -26.99 -30.15 39.47
CA LEU A 175 -27.08 -28.68 39.42
C LEU A 175 -25.82 -28.01 40.00
N LEU A 176 -25.29 -28.54 41.10
CA LEU A 176 -24.05 -28.03 41.69
C LEU A 176 -22.86 -28.23 40.75
N GLN A 177 -22.74 -29.40 40.12
CA GLN A 177 -21.70 -29.66 39.11
C GLN A 177 -21.79 -28.67 37.94
N LYS A 178 -23.00 -28.45 37.39
CA LYS A 178 -23.20 -27.46 36.34
C LYS A 178 -22.79 -26.06 36.79
N HIS A 179 -23.13 -25.67 38.02
CA HIS A 179 -22.71 -24.37 38.56
C HIS A 179 -21.19 -24.24 38.65
N THR A 180 -20.49 -25.28 39.13
CA THR A 180 -19.01 -25.25 39.20
C THR A 180 -18.35 -25.15 37.82
N LEU A 181 -18.96 -25.75 36.78
CA LEU A 181 -18.49 -25.60 35.40
C LEU A 181 -18.70 -24.18 34.90
N LEU A 182 -19.87 -23.58 35.17
CA LEU A 182 -20.15 -22.19 34.80
C LEU A 182 -19.18 -21.22 35.50
N GLU A 183 -18.84 -21.44 36.77
CA GLU A 183 -17.84 -20.65 37.50
C GLU A 183 -16.46 -20.74 36.83
N ALA A 184 -16.06 -21.94 36.39
CA ALA A 184 -14.81 -22.14 35.67
C ALA A 184 -14.82 -21.43 34.30
N ASP A 185 -15.93 -21.50 33.57
CA ASP A 185 -16.09 -20.84 32.27
C ASP A 185 -16.04 -19.30 32.41
N VAL A 186 -16.69 -18.75 33.44
CA VAL A 186 -16.62 -17.31 33.76
C VAL A 186 -15.21 -16.88 34.15
N ALA A 187 -14.50 -17.69 34.93
CA ALA A 187 -13.12 -17.42 35.31
C ALA A 187 -12.19 -17.43 34.09
N ALA A 188 -12.35 -18.39 33.17
CA ALA A 188 -11.59 -18.47 31.93
C ALA A 188 -11.82 -17.25 31.03
N GLN A 189 -13.08 -16.81 30.90
CA GLN A 189 -13.40 -15.67 30.05
C GLN A 189 -12.95 -14.31 30.61
N SER A 190 -12.73 -14.21 31.93
CA SER A 190 -12.22 -12.99 32.56
C SER A 190 -10.92 -12.50 31.93
N GLU A 191 -10.00 -13.42 31.61
CA GLU A 191 -8.73 -13.09 30.95
C GLU A 191 -8.96 -12.48 29.56
N ARG A 192 -9.90 -13.04 28.78
CA ARG A 192 -10.24 -12.54 27.44
C ARG A 192 -10.83 -11.12 27.50
N VAL A 193 -11.71 -10.85 28.46
CA VAL A 193 -12.26 -9.51 28.70
C VAL A 193 -11.17 -8.52 29.10
N GLN A 194 -10.25 -8.93 29.97
CA GLN A 194 -9.11 -8.08 30.36
C GLN A 194 -8.20 -7.77 29.16
N ALA A 195 -7.91 -8.76 28.32
CA ALA A 195 -7.12 -8.57 27.10
C ALA A 195 -7.83 -7.62 26.11
N LEU A 196 -9.14 -7.79 25.90
CA LEU A 196 -9.96 -6.89 25.07
C LEU A 196 -9.87 -5.44 25.57
N ASN A 197 -10.08 -5.23 26.88
CA ASN A 197 -10.03 -3.90 27.49
C ASN A 197 -8.65 -3.26 27.33
N GLN A 198 -7.58 -4.02 27.53
CA GLN A 198 -6.21 -3.53 27.32
C GLN A 198 -5.95 -3.17 25.85
N ALA A 199 -6.43 -3.97 24.90
CA ALA A 199 -6.31 -3.69 23.47
C ALA A 199 -7.06 -2.41 23.08
N ALA A 200 -8.29 -2.24 23.57
CA ALA A 200 -9.09 -1.05 23.34
C ALA A 200 -8.45 0.22 23.93
N LEU A 201 -7.92 0.15 25.16
CA LEU A 201 -7.21 1.27 25.79
C LEU A 201 -5.98 1.69 24.99
N LYS A 202 -5.16 0.72 24.57
CA LYS A 202 -3.99 0.98 23.72
C LYS A 202 -4.39 1.65 22.41
N PHE A 203 -5.49 1.20 21.79
CA PHE A 203 -6.00 1.80 20.57
C PHE A 203 -6.43 3.27 20.80
N CYS A 204 -7.17 3.55 21.87
CA CYS A 204 -7.59 4.90 22.23
C CYS A 204 -6.39 5.82 22.55
N GLU A 205 -5.35 5.31 23.21
CA GLU A 205 -4.13 6.07 23.50
C GLU A 205 -3.35 6.43 22.21
N LEU A 206 -3.34 5.53 21.23
CA LEU A 206 -2.67 5.74 19.95
C LEU A 206 -3.44 6.73 19.07
N GLU A 207 -4.78 6.64 19.00
CA GLU A 207 -5.60 7.63 18.28
C GLU A 207 -5.58 9.01 18.96
N GLY A 208 -5.53 9.08 20.29
CA GLY A 208 -5.43 10.34 21.03
C GLY A 208 -4.11 11.11 20.80
N ARG A 209 -3.05 10.43 20.33
CA ARG A 209 -1.76 11.04 20.00
C ARG A 209 -1.63 11.40 18.52
N CYS A 210 -2.48 10.84 17.67
CA CYS A 210 -2.54 11.12 16.24
C CYS A 210 -3.88 11.82 15.92
N GLY A 211 -4.04 13.04 16.42
CA GLY A 211 -5.12 13.93 15.97
C GLY A 211 -5.09 14.09 14.44
N PRO A 212 -6.22 14.46 13.81
CA PRO A 212 -6.31 14.57 12.36
C PRO A 212 -5.14 15.42 11.86
N GLY A 213 -4.30 14.83 11.01
CA GLY A 213 -3.13 15.51 10.46
C GLY A 213 -3.51 16.89 9.92
N PRO A 214 -2.57 17.86 9.91
CA PRO A 214 -2.85 19.24 9.58
C PRO A 214 -3.69 19.30 8.30
N GLY A 215 -4.91 19.83 8.46
CA GLY A 215 -5.82 20.00 7.34
C GLY A 215 -5.18 20.86 6.25
N PRO A 216 -5.66 20.78 5.00
CA PRO A 216 -5.05 21.45 3.85
C PRO A 216 -5.16 22.99 3.86
N ASN A 217 -5.29 23.64 5.02
CA ASN A 217 -5.47 25.08 5.12
C ASN A 217 -4.65 25.79 6.21
N ASP A 218 -3.56 25.19 6.69
CA ASP A 218 -2.55 25.94 7.43
C ASP A 218 -1.59 26.63 6.44
N SER A 219 -2.07 27.73 5.88
CA SER A 219 -1.26 28.71 5.15
C SER A 219 -0.36 29.46 6.14
N ARG A 220 0.67 28.79 6.64
CA ARG A 220 1.77 29.46 7.35
C ARG A 220 3.10 29.00 6.78
N CYS A 221 3.46 29.59 5.65
CA CYS A 221 4.84 29.61 5.18
C CYS A 221 5.74 30.18 6.29
N PRO A 222 6.81 29.50 6.71
CA PRO A 222 7.91 30.19 7.37
C PRO A 222 8.65 31.00 6.29
N ASP A 223 8.63 32.30 6.48
CA ASP A 223 9.34 33.29 5.68
C ASP A 223 10.85 33.01 5.75
N LEU A 224 11.45 32.64 4.63
CA LEU A 224 12.90 32.56 4.47
C LEU A 224 13.35 33.84 3.77
N THR A 225 13.84 34.80 4.55
CA THR A 225 14.84 35.75 4.05
C THR A 225 16.00 35.84 5.04
N PRO A 226 17.24 35.57 4.58
CA PRO A 226 18.44 36.03 5.27
C PRO A 226 18.89 37.35 4.62
N GLU A 227 18.74 38.46 5.34
CA GLU A 227 19.43 39.73 4.99
C GLU A 227 20.77 39.80 5.74
N PRO A 228 21.90 40.01 5.05
CA PRO A 228 23.18 40.24 5.70
C PRO A 228 23.50 41.73 5.88
N SER A 229 24.29 42.01 6.92
CA SER A 229 25.21 43.17 7.06
C SER A 229 24.62 44.55 7.41
N ALA A 230 24.85 44.97 8.66
CA ALA A 230 25.57 46.23 8.95
C ALA A 230 26.12 46.23 10.40
N ALA A 231 27.41 46.57 10.52
CA ALA A 231 28.19 46.68 11.76
C ALA A 231 27.97 48.06 12.46
N PRO A 232 28.64 48.34 13.60
CA PRO A 232 28.16 49.25 14.64
C PRO A 232 28.57 50.72 14.46
N GLY A 233 27.83 51.64 15.09
CA GLY A 233 28.17 53.06 15.17
C GLY A 233 27.58 53.76 16.40
N ALA A 234 28.47 54.10 17.33
CA ALA A 234 28.49 55.25 18.24
C ALA A 234 27.23 55.67 19.03
N GLY A 235 27.40 55.70 20.36
CA GLY A 235 26.60 56.41 21.35
C GLY A 235 27.22 56.20 22.73
#